data_AF-A0A925SY33-F1
#
_entry.id   AF-A0A925SY33-F1
#
_cell.length_a   1.000
_cell.length_b   1.000
_cell.length_c   1.000
_cell.angle_alpha   90.00
_cell.angle_beta   90.00
_cell.angle_gamma   90.00
#
_symmetry.space_group_name_H-M   'P 1'
#
loop_
_entity.id
_entity.type
_entity.pdbx_description
1 polymer ?
#
loop_
_entity_poly.entity_id
_entity_poly.type
_entity_poly.pdbx_seq_one_letter_code
_entity_poly.pdbx_strand_id
1 'polypeptide(L)'
;ENGWGITITQHSSNQIWAIWYTYDPRQQDPSSPGAYKPLWINMPGGTWTTPTTLTGDVFVLNGTPFSQSGSSREQTRVGTFSFSFANASTGTFTYNITPPSGLASTDPAFGLPAMNGTKQIERLQF
;
A
#
# COMPACT_ATOMS: atom_id res chain seq x y z
N GLU A 1 -12.57 -3.49 -11.26
CA GLU A 1 -11.10 -3.30 -11.24
C GLU A 1 -10.44 -4.64 -11.45
N ASN A 2 -9.75 -4.84 -12.57
CA ASN A 2 -8.95 -6.05 -12.77
C ASN A 2 -7.52 -5.72 -12.38
N GLY A 3 -6.92 -6.52 -11.48
CA GLY A 3 -5.47 -6.58 -11.30
C GLY A 3 -4.85 -6.04 -10.00
N TRP A 4 -5.61 -5.54 -9.02
CA TRP A 4 -5.03 -5.15 -7.72
C TRP A 4 -4.76 -6.38 -6.82
N GLY A 5 -3.91 -6.24 -5.81
CA GLY A 5 -3.64 -7.33 -4.86
C GLY A 5 -3.00 -6.85 -3.56
N ILE A 6 -3.14 -7.65 -2.51
CA ILE A 6 -2.54 -7.38 -1.20
C ILE A 6 -1.71 -8.57 -0.76
N THR A 7 -0.50 -8.30 -0.30
CA THR A 7 0.34 -9.28 0.39
C THR A 7 0.42 -8.89 1.85
N ILE A 8 0.18 -9.85 2.74
CA ILE A 8 0.34 -9.69 4.19
C ILE A 8 1.35 -10.74 4.67
N THR A 9 2.35 -10.32 5.42
CA THR A 9 3.37 -11.19 6.00
C THR A 9 3.48 -10.90 7.49
N GLN A 10 3.37 -11.95 8.30
CA GLN A 10 3.52 -11.87 9.74
C GLN A 10 4.83 -12.52 10.17
N HIS A 11 5.61 -11.81 10.98
CA HIS A 11 6.77 -12.35 11.67
C HIS A 11 6.37 -12.93 13.04
N SER A 12 7.18 -13.83 13.59
CA SER A 12 6.94 -14.47 14.90
C SER A 12 6.94 -13.48 16.07
N SER A 13 7.53 -12.29 15.90
CA SER A 13 7.49 -11.19 16.86
C SER A 13 6.18 -10.38 16.84
N ASN A 14 5.14 -10.87 16.15
CA ASN A 14 3.89 -10.15 15.86
C ASN A 14 4.06 -8.87 15.01
N GLN A 15 5.23 -8.66 14.42
CA GLN A 15 5.39 -7.62 13.41
C GLN A 15 4.68 -8.03 12.14
N ILE A 16 3.78 -7.18 11.64
CA ILE A 16 3.07 -7.43 10.40
C ILE A 16 3.47 -6.41 9.36
N TRP A 17 3.75 -6.92 8.17
CA TRP A 17 4.07 -6.17 6.98
C TRP A 17 2.98 -6.38 5.94
N ALA A 18 2.51 -5.31 5.29
CA ALA A 18 1.59 -5.44 4.18
C ALA A 18 1.99 -4.55 3.00
N ILE A 19 1.68 -5.00 1.78
CA ILE A 19 1.76 -4.19 0.57
C ILE A 19 0.43 -4.26 -0.15
N TRP A 20 -0.07 -3.11 -0.59
CA TRP A 20 -1.13 -3.02 -1.58
C TRP A 20 -0.54 -2.64 -2.94
N TYR A 21 -0.71 -3.52 -3.92
CA TYR A 21 -0.52 -3.24 -5.34
C TYR A 21 -1.82 -2.65 -5.91
N THR A 22 -1.72 -1.43 -6.40
CA THR A 22 -2.80 -0.69 -7.06
C THR A 22 -2.21 0.09 -8.24
N TYR A 23 -2.98 1.02 -8.79
CA TYR A 23 -2.55 1.83 -9.92
C TYR A 23 -2.49 3.31 -9.57
N ASP A 24 -1.45 3.98 -10.05
CA ASP A 24 -1.15 5.38 -9.78
C ASP A 24 -1.96 6.32 -10.69
N PRO A 25 -2.98 7.04 -10.18
CA PRO A 25 -3.80 7.93 -11.00
C PRO A 25 -3.02 9.12 -11.58
N ARG A 26 -1.79 9.38 -11.10
CA ARG A 26 -0.92 10.46 -11.60
C ARG A 26 -0.23 10.09 -12.91
N GLN A 27 -0.04 8.80 -13.19
CA GLN A 27 0.81 8.34 -14.28
C GLN A 27 0.05 7.39 -15.20
N GLN A 28 -0.31 7.88 -16.38
CA GLN A 28 -0.81 6.99 -17.43
C GLN A 28 0.28 6.04 -17.91
N ASP A 29 -0.11 4.80 -18.21
CA ASP A 29 0.78 3.83 -18.80
C ASP A 29 0.90 4.09 -20.32
N PRO A 30 2.07 4.51 -20.83
CA PRO A 30 2.23 4.76 -22.25
C PRO A 30 2.10 3.49 -23.11
N SER A 31 2.27 2.30 -22.51
CA SER A 31 2.14 1.02 -23.19
C SER A 31 0.69 0.50 -23.25
N SER A 32 -0.22 1.07 -22.45
CA SER A 32 -1.61 0.65 -22.33
C SER A 32 -2.55 1.86 -22.22
N PRO A 33 -3.06 2.40 -23.34
CA PRO A 33 -3.94 3.57 -23.34
C PRO A 33 -5.15 3.39 -22.41
N GLY A 34 -5.36 4.35 -21.51
CA GLY A 34 -6.43 4.29 -20.50
C GLY A 34 -6.09 3.52 -19.22
N ALA A 35 -4.90 2.92 -19.14
CA ALA A 35 -4.38 2.32 -17.92
C ALA A 35 -3.43 3.26 -17.17
N TYR A 36 -3.22 2.96 -15.90
CA TYR A 36 -2.33 3.69 -15.00
C TYR A 36 -1.13 2.81 -14.65
N LYS A 37 0.01 3.43 -14.36
CA LYS A 37 1.20 2.69 -13.94
C LYS A 37 0.98 2.05 -12.56
N PRO A 38 1.69 0.95 -12.27
CA PRO A 38 1.69 0.35 -10.93
C PRO A 38 2.06 1.31 -9.80
N LEU A 39 1.37 1.17 -8.66
CA LEU A 39 1.67 1.81 -7.39
C LEU A 39 1.71 0.77 -6.29
N TRP A 40 2.77 0.80 -5.48
CA TRP A 40 2.88 0.00 -4.27
C TRP A 40 2.82 0.90 -3.04
N ILE A 41 1.85 0.65 -2.17
CA ILE A 41 1.72 1.34 -0.89
C ILE A 41 2.03 0.34 0.22
N ASN A 42 3.00 0.70 1.07
CA ASN A 42 3.57 -0.20 2.05
C ASN A 42 3.11 0.13 3.47
N MET A 43 2.68 -0.89 4.22
CA MET A 43 2.50 -0.85 5.67
C MET A 43 3.69 -1.58 6.33
N PRO A 44 4.76 -0.86 6.75
CA PRO A 44 5.97 -1.48 7.26
C PRO A 44 5.80 -2.11 8.65
N GLY A 45 4.76 -1.71 9.37
CA GLY A 45 4.42 -2.21 10.70
C GLY A 45 2.94 -2.02 10.98
N GLY A 46 2.22 -3.13 11.11
CA GLY A 46 0.85 -3.15 11.61
C GLY A 46 0.78 -3.70 13.04
N THR A 47 -0.21 -3.21 13.78
CA THR A 47 -0.53 -3.64 15.15
C THR A 47 -1.95 -4.21 15.18
N TRP A 48 -2.12 -5.33 15.88
CA TRP A 48 -3.45 -5.85 16.20
C TRP A 48 -4.14 -4.93 17.22
N THR A 49 -5.29 -4.36 16.85
CA THR A 49 -6.15 -3.58 17.77
C THR A 49 -7.22 -4.45 18.41
N THR A 50 -7.55 -5.57 17.77
CA THR A 50 -8.39 -6.65 18.30
C THR A 50 -7.83 -7.99 17.81
N PRO A 51 -8.33 -9.14 18.31
CA PRO A 51 -7.91 -10.45 17.81
C PRO A 51 -8.13 -10.68 16.31
N THR A 52 -8.96 -9.86 15.66
CA THR A 52 -9.31 -9.99 14.23
C THR A 52 -9.07 -8.72 13.43
N THR A 53 -8.55 -7.65 14.04
CA THR A 53 -8.34 -6.36 13.36
C THR A 53 -6.90 -5.87 13.50
N LEU A 54 -6.29 -5.62 12.36
CA LEU A 54 -4.93 -5.12 12.19
C LEU A 54 -4.99 -3.70 11.61
N THR A 55 -4.16 -2.79 12.10
CA THR A 55 -4.03 -1.44 11.53
C THR A 55 -2.58 -0.98 11.51
N GLY A 56 -2.22 -0.12 10.57
CA GLY A 56 -0.89 0.48 10.54
C GLY A 56 -0.80 1.68 9.60
N ASP A 57 0.25 2.47 9.82
CA ASP A 57 0.60 3.57 8.95
C ASP A 57 1.16 3.07 7.63
N VAL A 58 0.87 3.80 6.56
CA VAL A 58 1.32 3.42 5.22
C VAL A 58 2.09 4.50 4.50
N PHE A 59 2.97 4.05 3.61
CA PHE A 59 4.00 4.85 2.98
C PHE A 59 4.07 4.59 1.48
N VAL A 60 4.36 5.64 0.72
CA VAL A 60 4.86 5.52 -0.65
C VAL A 60 6.37 5.65 -0.61
N LEU A 61 7.05 4.83 -1.40
CA LEU A 61 8.49 4.72 -1.43
C LEU A 61 9.02 5.18 -2.78
N ASN A 62 10.19 5.81 -2.77
CA ASN A 62 11.03 6.00 -3.95
C ASN A 62 12.45 5.57 -3.59
N GLY A 63 13.18 5.00 -4.54
CA GLY A 63 14.58 4.73 -4.30
C GLY A 63 15.29 3.99 -5.42
N THR A 64 16.59 3.81 -5.19
CA THR A 64 17.48 3.13 -6.13
C THR A 64 17.20 1.63 -6.17
N PRO A 65 16.99 1.03 -7.35
CA PRO A 65 16.89 -0.43 -7.49
C PRO A 65 18.10 -1.13 -6.89
N PHE A 66 17.91 -2.30 -6.28
CA PHE A 66 19.00 -3.04 -5.61
C PHE A 66 20.21 -3.34 -6.51
N SER A 67 20.01 -3.47 -7.82
CA SER A 67 21.08 -3.72 -8.80
C SER A 67 21.91 -2.49 -9.14
N GLN A 68 21.50 -1.29 -8.73
CA GLN A 68 22.17 -0.03 -9.01
C GLN A 68 22.92 0.48 -7.77
N SER A 69 24.02 1.19 -7.98
CA SER A 69 24.78 1.80 -6.89
C SER A 69 24.04 2.99 -6.28
N GLY A 70 24.10 3.10 -4.96
CA GLY A 70 23.46 4.17 -4.20
C GLY A 70 22.46 3.65 -3.17
N SER A 71 22.06 4.53 -2.25
CA SER A 71 21.07 4.22 -1.21
C SER A 71 20.19 5.43 -0.92
N SER A 72 19.55 6.02 -1.94
CA SER A 72 18.46 6.95 -1.66
C SER A 72 17.19 6.12 -1.47
N ARG A 73 16.75 5.99 -0.22
CA ARG A 73 15.41 5.50 0.09
C ARG A 73 14.63 6.68 0.65
N GLU A 74 13.66 7.14 -0.12
CA GLU A 74 12.69 8.13 0.33
C GLU A 74 11.40 7.40 0.69
N GLN A 75 10.80 7.81 1.81
CA GLN A 75 9.51 7.30 2.26
C GLN A 75 8.66 8.46 2.73
N THR A 76 7.41 8.48 2.29
CA THR A 76 6.44 9.49 2.71
C THR A 76 5.24 8.78 3.29
N ARG A 77 4.90 9.08 4.54
CA ARG A 77 3.68 8.57 5.18
C ARG A 77 2.49 9.19 4.48
N VAL A 78 1.60 8.36 3.96
CA VAL A 78 0.43 8.80 3.18
C VAL A 78 -0.90 8.37 3.78
N GLY A 79 -0.94 7.69 4.92
CA GLY A 79 -2.21 7.34 5.54
C GLY A 79 -2.17 6.08 6.38
N THR A 80 -3.27 5.34 6.38
CA THR A 80 -3.41 4.08 7.12
C THR A 80 -4.08 2.97 6.32
N PHE A 81 -3.72 1.73 6.64
CA PHE A 81 -4.47 0.53 6.29
C PHE A 81 -5.10 -0.07 7.54
N SER A 82 -6.28 -0.66 7.36
CA SER A 82 -6.93 -1.50 8.35
C SER A 82 -7.44 -2.79 7.68
N PHE A 83 -7.18 -3.92 8.31
CA PHE A 83 -7.64 -5.23 7.88
C PHE A 83 -8.50 -5.83 9.00
N SER A 84 -9.74 -6.19 8.68
CA SER A 84 -10.64 -6.89 9.60
C SER A 84 -10.96 -8.27 9.03
N PHE A 85 -10.56 -9.32 9.74
CA PHE A 85 -10.75 -10.70 9.28
C PHE A 85 -12.05 -11.27 9.85
N ALA A 86 -12.97 -11.65 8.96
CA ALA A 86 -14.20 -12.32 9.37
C ALA A 86 -13.95 -13.81 9.68
N ASN A 87 -13.01 -14.42 8.98
CA ASN A 87 -12.51 -15.78 9.20
C ASN A 87 -11.14 -15.96 8.52
N ALA A 88 -10.61 -17.19 8.51
CA ALA A 88 -9.30 -17.50 7.95
C ALA A 88 -9.18 -17.32 6.42
N SER A 89 -10.28 -17.14 5.70
CA SER A 89 -10.29 -17.03 4.23
C SER A 89 -10.87 -15.71 3.72
N THR A 90 -11.62 -14.97 4.52
CA THR A 90 -12.26 -13.72 4.10
C THR A 90 -12.03 -12.58 5.09
N GLY A 91 -11.80 -11.39 4.57
CA GLY A 91 -11.67 -10.18 5.37
C GLY A 91 -12.09 -8.93 4.60
N THR A 92 -12.06 -7.81 5.31
CA THR A 92 -12.32 -6.49 4.79
C THR A 92 -11.05 -5.65 4.91
N PHE A 93 -10.59 -5.13 3.78
CA PHE A 93 -9.50 -4.16 3.70
C PHE A 93 -10.08 -2.76 3.60
N THR A 94 -9.74 -1.90 4.55
CA THR A 94 -10.07 -0.47 4.54
C THR A 94 -8.79 0.33 4.39
N TYR A 95 -8.78 1.27 3.45
CA TYR A 95 -7.66 2.18 3.23
C TYR A 95 -8.11 3.62 3.37
N ASN A 96 -7.25 4.42 3.96
CA ASN A 96 -7.41 5.87 4.04
C ASN A 96 -6.08 6.53 3.69
N ILE A 97 -5.93 6.90 2.42
CA ILE A 97 -4.75 7.54 1.86
C ILE A 97 -5.03 9.04 1.75
N THR A 98 -4.26 9.82 2.51
CA THR A 98 -4.25 11.28 2.51
C THR A 98 -2.80 11.75 2.56
N PRO A 99 -2.16 11.95 1.40
CA PRO A 99 -0.78 12.44 1.33
C PRO A 99 -0.65 13.84 1.94
N PRO A 100 0.48 14.17 2.59
CA PRO A 100 0.72 15.50 3.11
C PRO A 100 0.67 16.58 2.01
N SER A 101 0.18 17.76 2.35
CA SER A 101 0.26 18.93 1.46
C SER A 101 1.68 19.50 1.43
N GLY A 102 2.05 20.17 0.33
CA GLY A 102 3.32 20.93 0.25
C GLY A 102 4.57 20.07 0.03
N LEU A 103 4.40 18.82 -0.42
CA LEU A 103 5.52 17.96 -0.80
C LEU A 103 6.30 18.57 -1.98
N ALA A 104 7.62 18.40 -1.96
CA ALA A 104 8.47 18.77 -3.09
C ALA A 104 8.12 17.90 -4.31
N SER A 105 8.34 18.41 -5.54
CA SER A 105 8.05 17.67 -6.77
C SER A 105 8.87 16.38 -6.94
N THR A 106 9.93 16.20 -6.14
CA THR A 106 10.77 15.00 -6.10
C THR A 106 10.25 13.93 -5.12
N ASP A 107 9.30 14.28 -4.25
CA ASP A 107 8.78 13.35 -3.23
C ASP A 107 7.95 12.22 -3.86
N PRO A 108 8.09 10.96 -3.40
CA PRO A 108 7.31 9.83 -3.90
C PRO A 108 5.79 10.04 -3.91
N ALA A 109 5.27 10.78 -2.94
CA ALA A 109 3.83 11.03 -2.77
C ALA A 109 3.38 12.36 -3.40
N PHE A 110 4.27 13.09 -4.08
CA PHE A 110 3.92 14.35 -4.73
C PHE A 110 2.74 14.20 -5.70
N GLY A 111 1.71 15.01 -5.53
CA GLY A 111 0.52 15.01 -6.37
C GLY A 111 -0.36 13.76 -6.26
N LEU A 112 -0.11 12.86 -5.31
CA LEU A 112 -0.94 11.68 -5.11
C LEU A 112 -2.30 12.15 -4.54
N PRO A 113 -3.44 11.84 -5.19
CA PRO A 113 -4.73 12.23 -4.65
C PRO A 113 -5.06 11.47 -3.36
N ALA A 114 -5.95 12.06 -2.56
CA ALA A 114 -6.57 11.32 -1.47
C ALA A 114 -7.42 10.16 -2.03
N MET A 115 -7.30 8.99 -1.42
CA MET A 115 -8.03 7.79 -1.80
C MET A 115 -8.48 7.07 -0.53
N ASN A 116 -9.78 6.88 -0.37
CA ASN A 116 -10.34 6.15 0.76
C ASN A 116 -11.38 5.15 0.27
N GLY A 117 -11.52 4.04 1.00
CA GLY A 117 -12.51 3.04 0.65
C GLY A 117 -12.28 1.72 1.36
N THR A 118 -13.13 0.77 0.97
CA THR A 118 -13.14 -0.58 1.53
C THR A 118 -13.26 -1.59 0.40
N LYS A 119 -12.52 -2.69 0.50
CA LYS A 119 -12.55 -3.83 -0.42
C LYS A 119 -12.71 -5.12 0.37
N GLN A 120 -13.48 -6.07 -0.16
CA GLN A 120 -13.44 -7.44 0.35
C GLN A 120 -12.15 -8.10 -0.13
N ILE A 121 -11.52 -8.87 0.76
CA ILE A 121 -10.31 -9.63 0.47
C ILE A 121 -10.57 -11.10 0.74
N GLU A 122 -10.07 -11.94 -0.15
CA GLU A 122 -10.11 -13.39 -0.01
C GLU A 122 -8.68 -13.92 -0.06
N ARG A 123 -8.42 -14.97 0.71
CA ARG A 123 -7.13 -15.65 0.68
C ARG A 123 -6.99 -16.38 -0.65
N LEU A 124 -5.93 -16.08 -1.40
CA LEU A 124 -5.56 -16.86 -2.59
C LEU A 124 -5.27 -18.31 -2.17
N GLN A 125 -5.98 -19.25 -2.78
CA GLN A 125 -5.72 -20.68 -2.65
C GLN A 125 -4.76 -21.10 -3.77
N PHE A 126 -3.69 -21.79 -3.40
CA PHE A 126 -2.73 -22.40 -4.32
C PHE A 126 -2.79 -23.92 -4.16
#